data_AF-A0AB39T423-F1
#
_entry.id   AF-A0AB39T423-F1
#
_cell.length_a   1.000
_cell.length_b   1.000
_cell.length_c   1.000
_cell.angle_alpha   90.00
_cell.angle_beta   90.00
_cell.angle_gamma   90.00
#
_symmetry.space_group_name_H-M   'P 1'
#
loop_
_entity.id
_entity.type
_entity.pdbx_description
1 polymer ?
#
loop_
_entity_poly.entity_id
_entity_poly.type
_entity_poly.pdbx_seq_one_letter_code
_entity_poly.pdbx_strand_id
1 'polypeptide(L)' 'MVLLDADTAGCVLTWLNNGGALDPKRTRILQSCIEDLDRVIPQITELTGIQYYERLRQLALLVSRALSRTR' A
#
# COMPACT_ATOMS: atom_id res chain seq x y z
N MET A 1 -13.43 4.71 0.96
CA MET A 1 -12.64 3.82 0.10
C MET A 1 -11.68 4.55 -0.84
N VAL A 2 -11.99 5.75 -1.34
CA VAL A 2 -11.06 6.55 -2.18
C VAL A 2 -9.77 6.95 -1.44
N LEU A 3 -9.83 7.21 -0.13
CA LEU A 3 -8.65 7.61 0.64
C LEU A 3 -7.60 6.51 0.75
N LEU A 4 -8.01 5.26 0.99
CA LEU A 4 -7.09 4.12 1.17
C LEU A 4 -6.32 3.82 -0.12
N ASP A 5 -6.99 3.94 -1.27
CA ASP A 5 -6.36 3.84 -2.58
C ASP A 5 -5.36 4.98 -2.83
N ALA A 6 -5.80 6.22 -2.65
CA ALA A 6 -4.96 7.40 -2.88
C ALA A 6 -3.73 7.43 -1.95
N ASP A 7 -3.88 7.05 -0.68
CA ASP A 7 -2.78 7.00 0.29
C ASP A 7 -1.77 5.91 -0.07
N THR A 8 -2.26 4.73 -0.47
CA THR A 8 -1.40 3.62 -0.88
C THR A 8 -0.66 3.94 -2.18
N ALA A 9 -1.38 4.41 -3.20
CA ALA A 9 -0.80 4.80 -4.49
C ALA A 9 0.18 5.98 -4.32
N GLY A 10 -0.13 6.94 -3.45
CA GLY A 10 0.73 8.07 -3.12
C GLY A 10 2.04 7.64 -2.47
N CYS A 11 2.01 6.66 -1.57
CA CYS A 11 3.22 6.08 -0.98
C CYS A 11 4.06 5.34 -2.02
N VAL A 12 3.44 4.49 -2.85
CA VAL A 12 4.14 3.74 -3.91
C VAL A 12 4.78 4.69 -4.93
N LEU A 13 4.05 5.71 -5.38
CA LEU A 13 4.56 6.71 -6.33
C LEU A 13 5.74 7.49 -5.74
N THR A 14 5.65 7.86 -4.46
CA THR A 14 6.75 8.56 -3.78
C THR A 14 8.00 7.68 -3.67
N TRP A 15 7.82 6.39 -3.35
CA TRP A 15 8.93 5.43 -3.31
C TRP A 15 9.62 5.31 -4.67
N LEU A 16 8.85 5.21 -5.76
CA LEU A 16 9.36 5.18 -7.12
C LEU A 16 10.13 6.46 -7.48
N ASN A 17 9.56 7.62 -7.17
CA ASN A 17 10.15 8.93 -7.49
C ASN A 17 11.43 9.20 -6.70
N ASN A 18 11.53 8.69 -5.48
CA ASN A 18 12.69 8.89 -4.61
C ASN A 18 13.74 7.77 -4.75
N GLY A 19 13.70 6.99 -5.84
CA GLY A 19 14.71 5.96 -6.11
C GLY A 19 14.73 4.82 -5.09
N GLY A 20 13.59 4.50 -4.48
CA GLY A 20 13.46 3.44 -3.51
C GLY A 20 13.49 3.88 -2.04
N ALA A 21 13.54 5.19 -1.77
CA ALA A 21 13.47 5.74 -0.42
C ALA A 21 12.05 6.24 -0.08
N LEU A 22 11.61 5.98 1.14
CA LEU A 22 10.36 6.51 1.67
C LEU A 22 10.62 7.13 3.05
N ASP A 23 10.07 8.32 3.30
CA ASP A 23 10.28 8.98 4.58
C ASP A 23 9.57 8.24 5.73
N PRO A 24 10.04 8.38 6.99
CA PRO A 24 9.48 7.63 8.12
C PRO A 24 7.99 7.87 8.37
N LYS A 25 7.43 9.01 7.94
CA LYS A 25 6.00 9.29 8.09
C LYS A 25 5.23 8.46 7.06
N ARG A 26 5.63 8.50 5.79
CA ARG A 26 5.02 7.71 4.71
C ARG A 26 5.20 6.20 4.92
N THR A 27 6.30 5.75 5.52
CA THR A 27 6.47 4.33 5.88
C THR A 27 5.43 3.88 6.91
N ARG A 28 5.09 4.72 7.89
CA ARG A 28 4.02 4.40 8.86
C ARG A 28 2.65 4.42 8.19
N ILE A 29 2.40 5.39 7.31
CA ILE A 29 1.15 5.45 6.53
C ILE A 29 1.00 4.17 5.70
N LEU A 30 2.04 3.77 4.97
CA LEU A 30 2.05 2.55 4.15
C LEU A 30 1.73 1.30 4.98
N GLN A 31 2.28 1.17 6.20
CA GLN A 31 1.95 0.04 7.08
C GLN A 31 0.51 0.07 7.55
N SER A 32 -0.01 1.24 7.95
CA SER A 32 -1.43 1.39 8.29
C SER A 32 -2.33 1.02 7.10
N CYS A 33 -1.97 1.44 5.90
CA CYS A 33 -2.71 1.09 4.68
C CYS A 33 -2.72 -0.42 4.44
N ILE A 34 -1.62 -1.14 4.69
CA ILE A 34 -1.58 -2.61 4.56
C ILE A 34 -2.55 -3.26 5.54
N GLU A 35 -2.56 -2.83 6.81
CA GLU A 35 -3.47 -3.35 7.83
C GLU A 35 -4.94 -3.07 7.48
N ASP A 36 -5.22 -1.87 6.97
CA ASP A 36 -6.57 -1.50 6.54
C ASP A 36 -7.00 -2.30 5.31
N LEU A 37 -6.10 -2.55 4.35
CA LEU A 37 -6.35 -3.42 3.20
C LEU A 37 -6.64 -4.86 3.64
N ASP A 38 -5.86 -5.40 4.58
CA ASP A 38 -6.09 -6.73 5.16
C ASP A 38 -7.48 -6.86 5.81
N ARG A 39 -7.97 -5.78 6.43
CA ARG A 39 -9.31 -5.74 7.03
C ARG A 39 -10.42 -5.56 6.01
N VAL A 40 -10.19 -4.74 4.98
CA VAL A 40 -11.22 -4.33 4.01
C VAL A 40 -11.45 -5.41 2.96
N ILE A 41 -10.40 -6.04 2.41
CA ILE A 41 -10.52 -7.01 1.32
C ILE A 41 -11.55 -8.12 1.62
N PRO A 42 -11.56 -8.75 2.82
CA PRO A 42 -12.55 -9.79 3.15
C PRO A 42 -14.00 -9.29 3.20
N GLN A 43 -14.23 -7.99 3.34
CA GLN A 43 -15.55 -7.37 3.43
C GLN A 43 -16.11 -7.00 2.04
N ILE A 44 -15.29 -7.05 0.99
CA ILE A 44 -15.72 -6.74 -0.37
C ILE A 44 -16.37 -7.98 -0.98
N THR A 45 -17.60 -7.83 -1.46
CA THR A 45 -18.35 -8.92 -2.11
C THR A 45 -18.22 -8.91 -3.63
N GLU A 46 -17.83 -7.78 -4.22
CA GLU A 46 -17.66 -7.63 -5.66
C GLU A 46 -16.27 -8.14 -6.11
N LEU A 47 -16.23 -9.11 -7.02
CA LEU A 47 -14.99 -9.76 -7.46
C LEU A 47 -13.96 -8.77 -8.06
N THR A 48 -14.42 -7.81 -8.85
CA THR A 48 -13.61 -6.72 -9.42
C THR A 48 -13.01 -5.83 -8.34
N GLY A 49 -13.78 -5.51 -7.30
CA GLY A 49 -13.31 -4.80 -6.11
C GLY A 49 -12.24 -5.59 -5.35
N ILE A 50 -12.48 -6.88 -5.08
CA ILE A 50 -11.50 -7.75 -4.43
C ILE A 50 -10.19 -7.75 -5.21
N GLN A 51 -10.24 -7.99 -6.52
CA GLN A 51 -9.05 -8.01 -7.38
C GLN A 51 -8.30 -6.69 -7.38
N TYR A 52 -9.02 -5.57 -7.37
CA TYR A 52 -8.44 -4.23 -7.31
C TYR A 52 -7.64 -4.03 -6.01
N TYR A 53 -8.28 -4.27 -4.86
CA TYR A 53 -7.65 -4.05 -3.56
C TYR A 53 -6.55 -5.07 -3.25
N GLU A 54 -6.64 -6.30 -3.76
CA GLU A 54 -5.55 -7.28 -3.68
C GLU A 54 -4.31 -6.82 -4.44
N ARG A 55 -4.46 -6.27 -5.65
CA ARG A 55 -3.33 -5.69 -6.40
C ARG A 55 -2.69 -4.52 -5.66
N LEU A 56 -3.53 -3.64 -5.10
CA LEU A 56 -3.07 -2.50 -4.31
C LEU A 56 -2.27 -2.96 -3.07
N ARG A 57 -2.77 -3.99 -2.38
CA ARG A 57 -2.09 -4.62 -1.26
C ARG A 57 -0.75 -5.25 -1.66
N GLN A 58 -0.70 -5.94 -2.80
CA GLN A 58 0.56 -6.51 -3.30
C GLN A 58 1.61 -5.42 -3.54
N LEU A 59 1.23 -4.30 -4.16
CA LEU A 59 2.14 -3.17 -4.37
C LEU A 59 2.66 -2.60 -3.03
N ALA A 60 1.76 -2.41 -2.06
CA ALA A 60 2.14 -1.90 -0.74
C ALA A 60 3.12 -2.84 -0.02
N LEU A 61 2.88 -4.15 -0.08
CA LEU A 61 3.77 -5.16 0.50
C LEU A 61 5.14 -5.20 -0.17
N LEU A 62 5.20 -5.05 -1.50
CA LEU A 62 6.47 -5.00 -2.24
C LEU A 62 7.32 -3.80 -1.79
N VAL A 63 6.71 -2.61 -1.70
CA VAL A 63 7.39 -1.40 -1.22
C VAL A 63 7.84 -1.58 0.23
N SER A 64 6.98 -2.09 1.12
CA SER A 64 7.31 -2.33 2.54
C SER A 64 8.50 -3.31 2.70
N ARG A 65 8.53 -4.38 1.91
CA ARG A 65 9.65 -5.33 1.88
C ARG A 65 10.93 -4.70 1.35
N ALA A 66 10.84 -3.88 0.31
CA ALA A 66 12.00 -3.17 -0.24
C ALA A 66 12.61 -2.23 0.80
N LEU A 67 11.79 -1.47 1.53
CA LEU A 67 12.22 -0.57 2.60
C LEU A 67 12.92 -1.30 3.75
N SER A 68 12.47 -2.52 4.06
CA SER A 68 13.09 -3.37 5.09
C SER A 68 14.47 -3.90 4.67
N ARG A 69 14.74 -3.98 3.36
CA ARG A 69 16.00 -4.51 2.80
C ARG A 69 17.08 -3.45 2.62
N THR A 70 16.71 -2.17 2.61
CA THR A 70 17.63 -1.02 2.49
C THR A 70 18.15 -0.54 3.85
N ARG A 71 17.76 -1.20 4.94
CA ARG A 71 18.12 -0.82 6.32
C ARG A 71 19.24 -1.67 6.89
#